data_AF-A0A820CPQ4-F1
#
_entry.id   AF-A0A820CPQ4-F1
#
_cell.length_a   1.000
_cell.length_b   1.000
_cell.length_c   1.000
_cell.angle_alpha   90.00
_cell.angle_beta   90.00
_cell.angle_gamma   90.00
#
_symmetry.space_group_name_H-M   'P 1'
#
loop_
_entity.id
_entity.type
_entity.pdbx_description
1 polymer ?
#
loop_
_entity_poly.entity_id
_entity_poly.type
_entity_poly.pdbx_seq_one_letter_code
_entity_poly.pdbx_strand_id
1 'polypeptide(L)'
;MLVALAHACIRNEYSNLKENTLKKRLDFGSHAVKDAFCQCPSYDILVDVIVNKGGINKLKDLCKATPGIPMKPMLAHPAKGIDEILKRCGQSEFACEYKYDGERAQ
;
A
#
# COMPACT_ATOMS: atom_id res chain seq x y z
N MET A 1 12.28 -0.60 -5.06
CA MET A 1 12.41 0.88 -5.09
C MET A 1 11.66 1.55 -3.94
N LEU A 2 10.32 1.42 -3.85
CA LEU A 2 9.50 2.06 -2.78
C LEU A 2 9.95 1.76 -1.35
N VAL A 3 10.30 0.50 -1.04
CA VAL A 3 10.80 0.10 0.30
C VAL A 3 12.13 0.80 0.63
N ALA A 4 13.02 0.92 -0.35
CA ALA A 4 14.31 1.58 -0.16
C ALA A 4 14.11 3.08 0.12
N LEU A 5 13.20 3.74 -0.60
CA LEU A 5 12.81 5.13 -0.33
C LEU A 5 12.27 5.29 1.09
N ALA A 6 11.32 4.45 1.50
CA ALA A 6 10.75 4.49 2.84
C ALA A 6 11.82 4.31 3.94
N HIS A 7 12.72 3.35 3.76
CA HIS A 7 13.81 3.10 4.71
C HIS A 7 14.81 4.26 4.78
N ALA A 8 15.13 4.88 3.64
CA ALA A 8 16.02 6.04 3.58
C ALA A 8 15.41 7.23 4.34
N CYS A 9 14.13 7.53 4.12
CA CYS A 9 13.44 8.62 4.81
C CYS A 9 13.37 8.40 6.32
N ILE A 10 13.05 7.18 6.78
CA ILE A 10 13.01 6.86 8.20
C ILE A 10 14.39 6.96 8.86
N ARG A 11 15.44 6.46 8.19
CA ARG A 11 16.79 6.56 8.73
C ARG A 11 17.28 8.00 8.82
N ASN A 12 16.85 8.87 7.90
CA ASN A 12 17.18 10.29 7.93
C ASN A 12 16.49 11.01 9.10
N GLU A 13 15.21 10.72 9.36
CA GLU A 13 14.45 11.32 10.47
C GLU A 13 14.84 10.76 11.84
N TYR A 14 15.23 9.49 11.91
CA TYR A 14 15.44 8.76 13.16
C TYR A 14 16.79 8.03 13.19
N SER A 15 17.86 8.80 13.35
CA SER A 15 19.24 8.26 13.40
C SER A 15 19.57 7.48 14.68
N ASN A 16 18.90 7.77 15.81
CA ASN A 16 19.28 7.26 17.14
C ASN A 16 18.24 6.33 17.81
N LEU A 17 17.41 5.64 17.03
CA LEU A 17 16.42 4.70 17.59
C LEU A 17 17.05 3.37 18.04
N LYS A 18 16.52 2.79 19.13
CA LYS A 18 16.81 1.40 19.51
C LYS A 18 16.40 0.45 18.39
N GLU A 19 17.19 -0.61 18.17
CA GLU A 19 17.06 -1.51 17.01
C GLU A 19 15.64 -2.11 16.83
N ASN A 20 15.01 -2.53 17.94
CA ASN A 20 13.65 -3.09 17.89
C ASN A 20 12.58 -2.05 17.48
N THR A 21 12.72 -0.81 17.95
CA THR A 21 11.80 0.28 17.57
C THR A 21 12.05 0.72 16.13
N LEU A 22 13.31 0.73 15.69
CA LEU A 22 13.68 1.04 14.32
C LEU A 22 13.07 0.06 13.33
N LYS A 23 13.16 -1.27 13.59
CA LYS A 23 12.56 -2.30 12.74
C LYS A 23 11.05 -2.08 12.56
N LYS A 24 10.32 -1.88 13.67
CA LYS A 24 8.87 -1.57 13.64
C LYS A 24 8.55 -0.32 12.82
N ARG A 25 9.38 0.72 12.93
CA ARG A 25 9.18 1.97 12.18
C ARG A 25 9.45 1.77 10.69
N LEU A 26 10.51 1.05 10.32
CA LEU A 26 10.84 0.71 8.94
C LEU A 26 9.71 -0.09 8.28
N ASP A 27 9.18 -1.09 8.96
CA ASP A 27 8.04 -1.87 8.47
C ASP A 27 6.82 -0.97 8.24
N PHE A 28 6.48 -0.12 9.23
CA PHE A 28 5.40 0.85 9.13
C PHE A 28 5.57 1.78 7.92
N GLY A 29 6.74 2.39 7.74
CA GLY A 29 6.97 3.30 6.62
C GLY A 29 6.94 2.59 5.28
N SER A 30 7.46 1.36 5.21
CA SER A 30 7.41 0.56 4.00
C SER A 30 5.96 0.25 3.59
N HIS A 31 5.09 0.01 4.57
CA HIS A 31 3.67 -0.24 4.34
C HIS A 31 2.96 1.05 3.91
N ALA A 32 3.15 2.15 4.65
CA ALA A 32 2.54 3.44 4.34
C ALA A 32 2.90 3.95 2.92
N VAL A 33 4.16 3.81 2.50
CA VAL A 33 4.60 4.19 1.16
C VAL A 33 4.00 3.28 0.08
N LYS A 34 3.91 1.98 0.32
CA LYS A 34 3.26 1.05 -0.62
C LYS A 34 1.77 1.35 -0.76
N ASP A 35 1.08 1.57 0.35
CA ASP A 35 -0.37 1.86 0.35
C ASP A 35 -0.66 3.18 -0.38
N ALA A 36 0.11 4.23 -0.08
CA ALA A 36 -0.01 5.51 -0.77
C ALA A 36 0.24 5.38 -2.27
N PHE A 37 1.27 4.63 -2.66
CA PHE A 37 1.56 4.38 -4.08
C PHE A 37 0.48 3.52 -4.74
N CYS A 38 -0.18 2.60 -4.03
CA CYS A 38 -1.29 1.84 -4.59
C CYS A 38 -2.50 2.73 -4.89
N GLN A 39 -2.77 3.73 -4.05
CA GLN A 39 -3.88 4.69 -4.23
C GLN A 39 -3.57 5.78 -5.25
N CYS A 40 -2.34 6.27 -5.26
CA CYS A 40 -1.89 7.31 -6.19
C CYS A 40 -0.51 6.91 -6.74
N PRO A 41 -0.46 6.10 -7.82
CA PRO A 41 0.79 5.63 -8.42
C PRO A 41 1.58 6.73 -9.16
N SER A 42 1.96 7.79 -8.46
CA SER A 42 2.79 8.90 -8.95
C SER A 42 3.97 9.13 -8.01
N TYR A 43 5.20 8.97 -8.52
CA TYR A 43 6.40 9.25 -7.74
C TYR A 43 6.56 10.74 -7.45
N ASP A 44 6.16 11.62 -8.37
CA ASP A 44 6.27 13.07 -8.18
C ASP A 44 5.47 13.52 -6.96
N ILE A 45 4.21 13.07 -6.87
CA ILE A 45 3.33 13.36 -5.73
C ILE A 45 3.86 12.70 -4.47
N LEU A 46 4.26 11.42 -4.55
CA LEU A 46 4.75 10.67 -3.40
C LEU A 46 6.01 11.30 -2.77
N VAL A 47 7.00 11.63 -3.60
CA VAL A 47 8.27 12.23 -3.15
C VAL A 47 8.02 13.64 -2.62
N ASP A 48 7.21 14.45 -3.29
CA ASP A 48 6.86 15.80 -2.82
C ASP A 48 6.17 15.76 -1.44
N VAL A 49 5.26 14.81 -1.23
CA VAL A 49 4.61 14.66 0.08
C VAL A 49 5.60 14.27 1.17
N ILE A 50 6.49 13.31 0.89
CA ILE A 50 7.47 12.82 1.85
C ILE A 50 8.49 13.92 2.21
N VAL A 51 9.02 14.63 1.21
CA VAL A 51 10.12 15.58 1.43
C VAL A 51 9.61 16.95 1.87
N ASN A 52 8.53 17.46 1.27
CA ASN A 52 8.14 18.87 1.43
C ASN A 52 6.89 19.09 2.31
N LYS A 53 5.97 18.13 2.40
CA LYS A 53 4.62 18.37 2.96
C LYS A 53 4.32 17.72 4.31
N GLY A 54 5.27 16.97 4.89
CA GLY A 54 5.14 16.45 6.26
C GLY A 54 5.47 14.97 6.43
N GLY A 55 6.29 14.39 5.55
CA GLY A 55 6.87 13.06 5.75
C GLY A 55 5.88 11.92 5.57
N ILE A 56 6.30 10.74 6.03
CA ILE A 56 5.56 9.48 5.85
C ILE A 56 4.18 9.50 6.52
N ASN A 57 4.01 10.24 7.63
CA ASN A 57 2.74 10.28 8.36
C ASN A 57 1.61 10.99 7.57
N LYS A 58 1.96 11.89 6.64
CA LYS A 58 0.99 12.64 5.82
C LYS A 58 0.59 11.95 4.52
N LEU A 59 1.24 10.83 4.18
CA LEU A 59 0.95 10.05 2.97
C LEU A 59 -0.51 9.65 2.85
N LYS A 60 -1.14 9.20 3.95
CA LYS A 60 -2.55 8.77 3.94
C LYS A 60 -3.53 9.91 3.66
N ASP A 61 -3.15 11.14 4.04
CA ASP A 61 -4.01 12.32 3.88
C ASP A 61 -3.88 12.93 2.48
N LEU A 62 -2.66 12.88 1.91
CA LEU A 62 -2.30 13.61 0.68
C LEU A 62 -2.17 12.73 -0.57
N CYS A 63 -1.82 11.44 -0.44
CA CYS A 63 -1.72 10.50 -1.56
C CYS A 63 -3.01 9.67 -1.67
N LYS A 64 -4.11 10.33 -2.06
CA LYS A 64 -5.42 9.70 -2.22
C LYS A 64 -5.69 9.34 -3.68
N ALA A 65 -6.62 8.41 -3.87
CA ALA A 65 -7.22 8.11 -5.17
C ALA A 65 -7.67 9.41 -5.85
N THR A 66 -7.07 9.71 -7.00
CA THR A 66 -7.30 10.97 -7.71
C THR A 66 -7.72 10.63 -9.14
N PRO A 67 -8.88 11.13 -9.63
CA PRO A 67 -9.30 10.93 -11.01
C PRO A 67 -8.21 11.35 -12.00
N GLY A 68 -7.99 10.54 -13.03
CA GLY A 68 -6.91 10.73 -14.01
C GLY A 68 -5.57 10.10 -13.62
N ILE A 69 -5.41 9.63 -12.38
CA ILE A 69 -4.25 8.84 -11.95
C ILE A 69 -4.72 7.38 -11.72
N PRO A 70 -4.29 6.41 -12.55
CA PRO A 70 -4.77 5.04 -12.45
C PRO A 70 -4.24 4.38 -11.17
N MET A 71 -5.13 3.88 -10.31
CA MET A 71 -4.72 3.15 -9.09
C MET A 71 -4.21 1.75 -9.41
N LYS A 72 -3.39 1.17 -8.52
CA LYS A 72 -3.01 -0.25 -8.67
C LYS A 72 -4.24 -1.15 -8.50
N PRO A 73 -4.53 -2.02 -9.48
CA PRO A 73 -5.68 -2.92 -9.40
C PRO A 73 -5.49 -3.97 -8.29
N MET A 74 -6.57 -4.28 -7.57
CA MET A 74 -6.61 -5.43 -6.66
C MET A 74 -6.53 -6.74 -7.47
N LEU A 75 -5.67 -7.67 -7.06
CA LEU A 75 -5.50 -8.97 -7.69
C LEU A 75 -6.16 -10.08 -6.86
N ALA A 76 -6.71 -11.07 -7.55
CA ALA A 76 -7.29 -12.25 -6.91
C ALA A 76 -6.22 -13.28 -6.55
N HIS A 77 -6.39 -13.94 -5.41
CA HIS A 77 -5.60 -15.12 -5.06
C HIS A 77 -6.33 -16.37 -5.58
N PRO A 78 -5.66 -17.28 -6.32
CA PRO A 78 -6.31 -18.51 -6.77
C PRO A 78 -6.74 -19.35 -5.56
N ALA A 79 -7.90 -20.00 -5.66
CA ALA A 79 -8.39 -20.95 -4.67
C ALA A 79 -8.76 -22.25 -5.38
N LYS A 80 -8.40 -23.40 -4.80
CA LYS A 80 -8.63 -24.72 -5.42
C LYS A 80 -10.01 -25.31 -5.12
N GLY A 81 -10.73 -24.72 -4.17
CA GLY A 81 -12.04 -25.22 -3.74
C GLY A 81 -12.72 -24.26 -2.76
N ILE A 82 -13.98 -24.56 -2.49
CA ILE A 82 -14.85 -23.72 -1.66
C ILE A 82 -14.35 -23.67 -0.20
N ASP A 83 -13.84 -24.79 0.32
CA ASP A 83 -13.32 -24.87 1.70
C ASP A 83 -12.16 -23.88 1.94
N GLU A 84 -11.30 -23.64 0.93
CA GLU A 84 -10.21 -22.68 1.01
C GLU A 84 -10.74 -21.24 1.11
N ILE A 85 -11.80 -20.94 0.36
CA ILE A 85 -12.47 -19.64 0.36
C ILE A 85 -13.12 -19.42 1.72
N LEU A 86 -13.91 -20.38 2.21
CA LEU A 86 -14.59 -20.30 3.51
C LEU A 86 -13.59 -20.15 4.66
N LYS A 87 -12.48 -20.90 4.63
CA LYS A 87 -11.42 -20.76 5.63
C LYS A 87 -10.75 -19.38 5.58
N ARG A 88 -10.57 -18.80 4.40
CA ARG A 88 -9.94 -17.48 4.22
C ARG A 88 -10.87 -16.32 4.61
N CYS A 89 -12.15 -16.41 4.24
CA CYS A 89 -13.17 -15.43 4.59
C CYS A 89 -13.60 -15.53 6.07
N GLY A 90 -13.46 -16.70 6.68
CA GLY A 90 -13.80 -16.91 8.08
C GLY A 90 -15.28 -16.63 8.34
N GLN A 91 -15.55 -15.71 9.27
CA GLN A 91 -16.92 -15.24 9.59
C GLN A 91 -17.32 -13.96 8.85
N SER A 92 -16.45 -13.43 7.98
CA SER A 92 -16.78 -12.23 7.21
C SER A 92 -17.80 -12.57 6.12
N GLU A 93 -18.81 -11.71 5.96
CA GLU A 93 -19.71 -11.77 4.82
C GLU A 93 -18.92 -11.54 3.53
N PHE A 94 -19.26 -12.29 2.48
CA PHE A 94 -18.64 -12.15 1.17
C PHE A 94 -19.67 -12.31 0.06
N ALA A 95 -19.40 -11.70 -1.09
CA ALA A 95 -20.21 -11.83 -2.30
C ALA A 95 -19.52 -12.75 -3.31
N CYS A 96 -20.31 -13.41 -4.14
CA CYS A 96 -19.83 -14.20 -5.27
C CYS A 96 -20.25 -13.53 -6.57
N GLU A 97 -19.30 -13.19 -7.41
CA GLU A 97 -19.52 -12.59 -8.73
C GLU A 97 -18.94 -13.50 -9.82
N TYR A 98 -19.56 -13.46 -11.01
CA TYR A 98 -19.02 -14.18 -12.17
C TYR A 98 -17.68 -13.56 -12.58
N LYS A 99 -16.66 -14.41 -12.74
CA LYS A 99 -15.40 -13.98 -13.34
C LYS A 99 -15.54 -13.97 -14.86
N TYR A 100 -15.78 -12.79 -15.42
CA TYR A 100 -15.85 -12.59 -16.87
C TYR A 100 -14.48 -12.84 -17.53
N ASP A 101 -14.50 -13.41 -18.74
CA ASP A 101 -13.31 -13.65 -19.56
C ASP A 101 -13.18 -12.55 -20.61
N GLY A 102 -12.49 -11.48 -20.23
CA GLY A 102 -12.29 -10.29 -21.05
C GLY A 102 -11.24 -9.37 -20.44
N GLU A 103 -11.18 -8.15 -20.94
CA GLU A 103 -10.22 -7.14 -20.46
C GLU A 103 -10.75 -6.36 -19.25
N ARG A 104 -9.84 -5.98 -18.35
CA ARG A 104 -10.17 -5.14 -17.19
C ARG A 104 -10.04 -3.67 -17.56
N ALA A 105 -11.16 -2.95 -17.54
CA ALA A 105 -11.18 -1.49 -17.58
C ALA A 105 -11.21 -0.91 -16.14
N GLN A 106 -10.46 0.18 -15.92
CA GLN A 106 -10.44 0.93 -14.66
C GLN A 106 -11.23 2.22 -14.78
#